data_AF-A0A256YXG4-F1
#
_entry.id   AF-A0A256YXG4-F1
#
_cell.length_a   1.000
_cell.length_b   1.000
_cell.length_c   1.000
_cell.angle_alpha   90.00
_cell.angle_beta   90.00
_cell.angle_gamma   90.00
#
_symmetry.space_group_name_H-M   'P 1'
#
loop_
_entity.id
_entity.type
_entity.pdbx_description
1 polymer ?
#
loop_
_entity_poly.entity_id
_entity_poly.type
_entity_poly.pdbx_seq_one_letter_code
_entity_poly.pdbx_strand_id
1 'polypeptide(L)'
;MPFSLLRRGRNERDEAVSAFLSEVRSNVRLIATSLTRISELKSRFGLYEEELKSQLEITVSELKNLRELLEERKTILNGLDGDSYNAVKVMEAYSIISESEGVSFVDENADRILRAARWCDGNLTKALKNLRESER
;
A
#
# COMPACT_ATOMS: atom_id res chain seq x y z
N MET A 1 27.18 6.59 -30.28
CA MET A 1 27.37 5.96 -28.96
C MET A 1 26.59 6.55 -27.76
N PRO A 2 25.74 7.61 -27.84
CA PRO A 2 24.99 8.09 -26.65
C PRO A 2 23.64 7.37 -26.40
N PHE A 3 23.03 6.77 -27.42
CA PHE A 3 21.69 6.16 -27.32
C PHE A 3 21.62 4.88 -26.46
N SER A 4 22.69 4.08 -26.42
CA SER A 4 22.73 2.83 -25.65
C SER A 4 22.79 3.06 -24.14
N LEU A 5 23.52 4.10 -23.70
CA LEU A 5 23.62 4.47 -22.28
C LEU A 5 22.31 5.08 -21.76
N LEU A 6 21.65 5.91 -22.57
CA LEU A 6 20.34 6.48 -22.24
C LEU A 6 19.25 5.40 -22.12
N ARG A 7 19.26 4.40 -23.01
CA ARG A 7 18.33 3.27 -22.96
C ARG A 7 18.55 2.39 -21.73
N ARG A 8 19.81 2.13 -21.36
CA ARG A 8 20.17 1.35 -20.18
C ARG A 8 19.72 2.02 -18.87
N GLY A 9 19.99 3.32 -18.71
CA GLY A 9 19.57 4.06 -17.51
C GLY A 9 18.04 4.17 -17.36
N ARG A 10 17.29 4.17 -18.48
CA ARG A 10 15.83 4.12 -18.46
C ARG A 10 15.31 2.77 -17.98
N ASN A 11 15.85 1.66 -18.51
CA ASN A 11 15.48 0.32 -18.06
C ASN A 11 15.76 0.10 -16.56
N GLU A 12 16.93 0.50 -16.06
CA GLU A 12 17.27 0.36 -14.64
C GLU A 12 16.31 1.14 -13.73
N ARG A 13 15.86 2.31 -14.18
CA ARG A 13 14.84 3.11 -13.48
C ARG A 13 13.46 2.42 -13.51
N ASP A 14 13.03 1.94 -14.67
CA ASP A 14 11.71 1.32 -14.83
C ASP A 14 11.62 0.00 -14.03
N GLU A 15 12.70 -0.78 -13.97
CA GLU A 15 12.82 -1.97 -13.10
C GLU A 15 12.71 -1.60 -11.62
N ALA A 16 13.42 -0.55 -11.17
CA ALA A 16 13.35 -0.10 -9.78
C ALA A 16 11.96 0.40 -9.39
N VAL A 17 11.28 1.13 -10.29
CA VAL A 17 9.89 1.57 -10.10
C VAL A 17 8.96 0.36 -10.04
N SER A 18 9.10 -0.60 -10.97
CA SER A 18 8.27 -1.81 -11.02
C SER A 18 8.42 -2.67 -9.76
N ALA A 19 9.64 -2.83 -9.27
CA ALA A 19 9.92 -3.54 -8.01
C ALA A 19 9.27 -2.82 -6.81
N PHE A 20 9.47 -1.51 -6.69
CA PHE A 20 8.87 -0.70 -5.64
C PHE A 20 7.34 -0.77 -5.65
N LEU A 21 6.71 -0.56 -6.82
CA LEU A 21 5.26 -0.63 -6.95
C LEU A 21 4.72 -2.03 -6.60
N SER A 22 5.45 -3.09 -6.95
CA SER A 22 5.08 -4.47 -6.60
C SER A 22 5.15 -4.70 -5.09
N GLU A 23 6.16 -4.17 -4.43
CA GLU A 23 6.35 -4.28 -2.98
C GLU A 23 5.29 -3.50 -2.19
N VAL A 24 5.01 -2.25 -2.59
CA VAL A 24 3.93 -1.43 -2.01
C VAL A 24 2.59 -2.13 -2.21
N ARG A 25 2.32 -2.65 -3.40
CA ARG A 25 1.08 -3.37 -3.71
C ARG A 25 0.92 -4.62 -2.86
N SER A 26 2.00 -5.37 -2.61
CA SER A 26 1.98 -6.53 -1.73
C SER A 26 1.57 -6.15 -0.29
N ASN A 27 2.19 -5.10 0.26
CA ASN A 27 1.84 -4.57 1.58
C ASN A 27 0.38 -4.11 1.66
N VAL A 28 -0.10 -3.37 0.66
CA VAL A 28 -1.48 -2.91 0.58
C VAL A 28 -2.48 -4.08 0.55
N ARG A 29 -2.13 -5.20 -0.10
CA ARG A 29 -2.97 -6.41 -0.12
C ARG A 29 -3.02 -7.13 1.22
N LEU A 30 -1.91 -7.17 1.96
CA LEU A 30 -1.87 -7.71 3.32
C LEU A 30 -2.80 -6.89 4.22
N ILE A 31 -2.66 -5.57 4.21
CA ILE A 31 -3.54 -4.64 4.95
C ILE A 31 -5.02 -4.87 4.58
N ALA A 32 -5.35 -4.99 3.30
CA ALA A 32 -6.72 -5.25 2.86
C ALA A 32 -7.26 -6.60 3.36
N THR A 33 -6.41 -7.62 3.46
CA THR A 33 -6.77 -8.94 3.99
C THR A 33 -7.06 -8.84 5.49
N SER A 34 -6.17 -8.20 6.25
CA SER A 34 -6.33 -7.95 7.68
C SER A 34 -7.59 -7.15 8.01
N LEU A 35 -7.90 -6.11 7.24
CA LEU A 35 -9.11 -5.30 7.39
C LEU A 35 -10.38 -6.08 7.02
N THR A 36 -10.32 -6.96 6.02
CA THR A 36 -11.44 -7.87 5.70
C THR A 36 -11.70 -8.80 6.89
N ARG A 37 -10.65 -9.34 7.52
CA ARG A 37 -10.77 -10.16 8.71
C ARG A 37 -11.40 -9.41 9.89
N ILE A 38 -10.99 -8.15 10.13
CA ILE A 38 -11.62 -7.28 11.14
C ILE A 38 -13.12 -7.15 10.89
N SER A 39 -13.53 -6.88 9.65
CA SER A 39 -14.95 -6.77 9.28
C SER A 39 -15.73 -8.06 9.56
N GLU A 40 -15.15 -9.22 9.27
CA GLU A 40 -15.76 -10.52 9.57
C GLU A 40 -15.91 -10.74 11.08
N LEU A 41 -14.88 -10.43 11.86
CA LEU A 41 -14.88 -10.61 13.32
C LEU A 41 -15.91 -9.71 14.00
N LYS A 42 -16.01 -8.44 13.56
CA LYS A 42 -17.04 -7.49 14.04
C LYS A 42 -18.46 -7.96 13.75
N SER A 43 -18.68 -8.67 12.64
CA SER A 43 -20.01 -9.17 12.27
C SER A 43 -20.55 -10.26 13.22
N ARG A 44 -19.68 -10.88 14.04
CA ARG A 44 -20.01 -12.05 14.88
C ARG A 44 -20.39 -11.70 16.33
N PHE A 45 -20.92 -10.51 16.58
CA PHE A 45 -21.51 -10.09 17.87
C PHE A 45 -20.65 -10.41 19.12
N GLY A 46 -19.36 -10.04 19.11
CA GLY A 46 -18.49 -10.11 20.29
C GLY A 46 -17.94 -11.51 20.63
N LEU A 47 -18.24 -12.54 19.83
CA LEU A 47 -17.73 -13.91 20.06
C LEU A 47 -16.20 -14.05 19.94
N TYR A 48 -15.52 -13.06 19.37
CA TYR A 48 -14.11 -13.11 19.01
C TYR A 48 -13.35 -11.82 19.40
N GLU A 49 -13.66 -11.23 20.56
CA GLU A 49 -13.04 -9.95 20.99
C GLU A 49 -11.51 -10.01 21.09
N GLU A 50 -10.94 -11.06 21.67
CA GLU A 50 -9.47 -11.22 21.75
C GLU A 50 -8.82 -11.37 20.36
N GLU A 51 -9.48 -12.12 19.45
CA GLU A 51 -9.00 -12.27 18.08
C GLU A 51 -9.10 -10.94 17.31
N LEU A 52 -10.18 -10.18 17.51
CA LEU A 52 -10.36 -8.86 16.94
C LEU A 52 -9.25 -7.90 17.40
N LYS A 53 -8.95 -7.89 18.70
CA LYS A 53 -7.88 -7.07 19.27
C LYS A 53 -6.53 -7.42 18.64
N SER A 54 -6.18 -8.71 18.57
CA SER A 54 -4.94 -9.15 17.93
C SER A 54 -4.90 -8.76 16.45
N GLN A 55 -6.01 -8.90 15.72
CA GLN A 55 -6.07 -8.53 14.31
C GLN A 55 -5.92 -7.02 14.08
N LEU A 56 -6.43 -6.19 14.98
CA LEU A 56 -6.25 -4.73 14.94
C LEU A 56 -4.78 -4.36 15.17
N GLU A 57 -4.10 -4.97 16.14
CA GLU A 57 -2.68 -4.76 16.41
C GLU A 57 -1.80 -5.17 15.21
N ILE A 58 -2.13 -6.29 14.56
CA ILE A 58 -1.49 -6.73 13.31
C ILE A 58 -1.67 -5.66 12.22
N THR A 59 -2.89 -5.15 12.05
CA THR A 59 -3.20 -4.16 11.00
C THR A 59 -2.45 -2.84 11.23
N VAL A 60 -2.33 -2.38 12.48
CA VAL A 60 -1.49 -1.21 12.84
C VAL A 60 -0.03 -1.45 12.47
N SER A 61 0.49 -2.64 12.77
CA SER A 61 1.88 -3.01 12.45
C SER A 61 2.12 -3.05 10.94
N GLU A 62 1.19 -3.60 10.15
CA GLU A 62 1.26 -3.62 8.69
C GLU A 62 1.21 -2.21 8.09
N LEU A 63 0.36 -1.33 8.62
CA LEU A 63 0.30 0.08 8.22
C LEU A 63 1.62 0.81 8.52
N LYS A 64 2.24 0.53 9.66
CA LYS A 64 3.56 1.06 10.01
C LYS A 64 4.64 0.58 9.04
N ASN A 65 4.69 -0.72 8.74
CA ASN A 65 5.63 -1.28 7.78
C ASN A 65 5.49 -0.64 6.39
N LEU A 66 4.25 -0.38 5.96
CA LEU A 66 4.01 0.35 4.72
C LEU A 66 4.60 1.76 4.77
N ARG A 67 4.46 2.49 5.89
CA ARG A 67 5.06 3.82 6.04
C ARG A 67 6.58 3.76 5.93
N GLU A 68 7.23 2.84 6.64
CA GLU A 68 8.68 2.67 6.60
C GLU A 68 9.17 2.42 5.16
N LEU A 69 8.51 1.53 4.41
CA LEU A 69 8.79 1.28 3.00
C LEU A 69 8.67 2.55 2.13
N LEU A 70 7.65 3.38 2.36
CA LEU A 70 7.43 4.61 1.60
C LEU A 70 8.46 5.69 1.94
N GLU A 71 8.90 5.77 3.19
CA GLU A 71 9.95 6.68 3.64
C GLU A 71 11.32 6.30 3.06
N GLU A 72 11.68 5.01 3.05
CA GLU A 72 12.92 4.50 2.48
C GLU A 72 13.06 4.78 0.98
N ARG A 73 11.94 4.78 0.25
CA ARG A 73 11.90 4.94 -1.21
C ARG A 73 11.22 6.22 -1.67
N LYS A 74 11.27 7.29 -0.86
CA LYS A 74 10.62 8.57 -1.12
C LYS A 74 10.93 9.18 -2.50
N THR A 75 12.16 9.00 -3.00
CA THR A 75 12.56 9.50 -4.32
C THR A 75 11.83 8.80 -5.47
N ILE A 76 11.59 7.49 -5.35
CA ILE A 76 10.83 6.73 -6.35
C ILE A 76 9.35 7.10 -6.27
N LEU A 77 8.80 7.22 -5.06
CA LEU A 77 7.43 7.66 -4.81
C LEU A 77 7.13 9.02 -5.46
N ASN A 78 8.02 10.00 -5.28
CA ASN A 78 7.87 11.33 -5.88
C ASN A 78 7.97 11.34 -7.41
N GLY A 79 8.50 10.26 -8.00
CA GLY A 79 8.56 10.07 -9.44
C GLY A 79 7.31 9.39 -10.03
N LEU A 80 6.37 8.94 -9.20
CA LEU A 80 5.07 8.44 -9.66
C LEU A 80 4.17 9.61 -10.07
N ASP A 81 3.36 9.39 -11.09
CA ASP A 81 2.38 10.36 -11.57
C ASP A 81 0.93 9.89 -11.38
N GLY A 82 0.01 10.85 -11.45
CA GLY A 82 -1.43 10.62 -11.50
C GLY A 82 -2.00 9.81 -10.33
N ASP A 83 -2.87 8.85 -10.69
CA ASP A 83 -3.69 8.11 -9.73
C ASP A 83 -2.87 7.17 -8.84
N SER A 84 -1.74 6.65 -9.33
CA SER A 84 -0.88 5.76 -8.55
C SER A 84 -0.19 6.50 -7.41
N TYR A 85 0.31 7.72 -7.68
CA TYR A 85 0.85 8.59 -6.63
C TYR A 85 -0.21 8.91 -5.58
N ASN A 86 -1.39 9.38 -6.02
CA ASN A 86 -2.47 9.76 -5.13
C ASN A 86 -2.96 8.60 -4.25
N ALA A 87 -3.08 7.40 -4.84
CA ALA A 87 -3.54 6.23 -4.10
C ALA A 87 -2.52 5.78 -3.04
N VAL A 88 -1.22 5.85 -3.35
CA VAL A 88 -0.16 5.58 -2.36
C VAL A 88 -0.15 6.64 -1.26
N LYS A 89 -0.33 7.93 -1.59
CA LYS A 89 -0.41 9.02 -0.60
C LYS A 89 -1.59 8.89 0.36
N VAL A 90 -2.74 8.41 -0.11
CA VAL A 90 -3.87 8.12 0.78
C VAL A 90 -3.54 7.00 1.75
N MET A 91 -2.89 5.93 1.29
CA MET A 91 -2.44 4.86 2.17
C MET A 91 -1.38 5.33 3.18
N GLU A 92 -0.42 6.16 2.74
CA GLU A 92 0.58 6.79 3.61
C GLU A 92 -0.09 7.62 4.72
N ALA A 93 -1.10 8.41 4.38
CA ALA A 93 -1.85 9.19 5.36
C ALA A 93 -2.53 8.30 6.41
N TYR A 94 -3.17 7.21 6.00
CA TYR A 94 -3.75 6.25 6.95
C TYR A 94 -2.69 5.59 7.82
N SER A 95 -1.53 5.27 7.27
CA SER A 95 -0.41 4.73 8.04
C SER A 95 0.06 5.72 9.11
N ILE A 96 0.27 6.99 8.76
CA ILE A 96 0.69 8.04 9.70
C ILE A 96 -0.34 8.21 10.84
N ILE A 97 -1.63 8.29 10.49
CA ILE A 97 -2.68 8.46 11.51
C ILE A 97 -2.77 7.22 12.40
N SER A 98 -2.71 6.02 11.82
CA SER A 98 -2.75 4.76 12.58
C SER A 98 -1.58 4.60 13.55
N GLU A 99 -0.41 5.15 13.23
CA GLU A 99 0.73 5.13 14.15
C GLU A 99 0.54 6.09 15.33
N SER A 100 -0.11 7.22 15.10
CA SER A 100 -0.39 8.21 16.15
C SER A 100 -1.56 7.80 17.05
N GLU A 101 -2.63 7.24 16.48
CA GLU A 101 -3.89 6.96 17.18
C GLU A 101 -4.07 5.46 17.52
N GLY A 102 -3.24 4.59 16.93
CA GLY A 102 -3.20 3.17 17.22
C GLY A 102 -4.44 2.40 16.79
N VAL A 103 -4.75 1.36 17.58
CA VAL A 103 -5.83 0.39 17.31
C VAL A 103 -7.20 1.07 17.20
N SER A 104 -7.49 2.08 18.02
CA SER A 104 -8.80 2.75 18.02
C SER A 104 -9.13 3.38 16.66
N PHE A 105 -8.14 4.04 16.03
CA PHE A 105 -8.33 4.63 14.71
C PHE A 105 -8.63 3.58 13.64
N VAL A 106 -7.87 2.48 13.64
CA VAL A 106 -8.08 1.38 12.69
C VAL A 106 -9.45 0.75 12.91
N ASP A 107 -9.86 0.57 14.17
CA ASP A 107 -11.14 -0.01 14.53
C ASP A 107 -12.33 0.81 13.99
N GLU A 108 -12.29 2.12 14.20
CA GLU A 108 -13.34 3.06 13.78
C GLU A 108 -13.36 3.30 12.26
N ASN A 109 -12.22 3.11 11.58
CA ASN A 109 -12.04 3.45 10.17
C ASN A 109 -11.80 2.25 9.26
N ALA A 110 -11.94 1.01 9.75
CA ALA A 110 -11.58 -0.21 9.02
C ALA A 110 -12.15 -0.28 7.59
N ASP A 111 -13.44 0.05 7.40
CA ASP A 111 -14.08 0.07 6.07
C ASP A 111 -13.48 1.14 5.14
N ARG A 112 -13.20 2.33 5.66
CA ARG A 112 -12.61 3.44 4.87
C ARG A 112 -11.20 3.08 4.42
N ILE A 113 -10.40 2.53 5.33
CA ILE A 113 -9.04 2.07 5.03
C ILE A 113 -9.10 0.91 4.03
N LEU A 114 -10.02 -0.03 4.17
CA LEU A 114 -10.17 -1.16 3.26
C LEU A 114 -10.51 -0.72 1.84
N ARG A 115 -11.44 0.25 1.69
CA ARG A 115 -11.76 0.83 0.38
C ARG A 115 -10.57 1.55 -0.23
N ALA A 116 -9.81 2.29 0.56
CA ALA A 116 -8.58 2.94 0.10
C ALA A 116 -7.51 1.93 -0.33
N ALA A 117 -7.32 0.85 0.43
CA ALA A 117 -6.37 -0.21 0.11
C ALA A 117 -6.73 -0.91 -1.21
N ARG A 118 -8.01 -1.25 -1.42
CA ARG A 118 -8.49 -1.83 -2.68
C ARG A 118 -8.34 -0.89 -3.87
N TRP A 119 -8.63 0.40 -3.67
CA TRP A 119 -8.41 1.41 -4.70
C TRP A 119 -6.92 1.56 -5.05
N CYS A 120 -6.05 1.55 -4.05
CA CYS A 120 -4.60 1.56 -4.23
C CYS A 120 -4.10 0.33 -5.00
N ASP A 121 -4.48 -0.90 -4.61
CA ASP A 121 -4.12 -2.11 -5.35
C ASP A 121 -4.55 -2.02 -6.83
N GLY A 122 -5.76 -1.50 -7.09
CA GLY A 122 -6.26 -1.29 -8.45
C GLY A 122 -5.39 -0.34 -9.28
N ASN A 123 -5.01 0.81 -8.73
CA ASN A 123 -4.16 1.78 -9.42
C ASN A 123 -2.72 1.27 -9.61
N LEU A 124 -2.16 0.58 -8.62
CA LEU A 124 -0.83 -0.04 -8.74
C LEU A 124 -0.81 -1.15 -9.77
N THR A 125 -1.88 -1.96 -9.86
CA THR A 125 -2.03 -2.99 -10.89
C THR A 125 -2.02 -2.37 -12.29
N LYS A 126 -2.74 -1.26 -12.48
CA LYS A 126 -2.75 -0.54 -13.78
C LYS A 126 -1.38 0.02 -14.12
N ALA A 127 -0.70 0.69 -13.18
CA ALA A 127 0.64 1.23 -13.42
C ALA A 127 1.66 0.16 -13.78
N LEU A 128 1.68 -0.96 -13.04
CA LEU A 128 2.55 -2.10 -13.34
C LEU A 128 2.30 -2.68 -14.73
N LYS A 129 1.03 -2.71 -15.17
CA LYS A 129 0.69 -3.14 -16.53
C LYS A 129 1.21 -2.16 -17.59
N ASN A 130 1.02 -0.87 -17.38
CA ASN A 130 1.48 0.18 -18.31
C ASN A 130 3.01 0.18 -18.45
N LEU A 131 3.76 -0.03 -17.36
CA LEU A 131 5.22 -0.16 -17.40
C LEU A 131 5.65 -1.33 -18.30
N ARG A 132 5.05 -2.51 -18.13
CA ARG A 132 5.34 -3.69 -18.97
C ARG A 132 4.98 -3.50 -20.44
N GLU A 133 3.94 -2.72 -20.74
CA GLU A 133 3.56 -2.39 -22.12
C GLU A 133 4.53 -1.39 -22.75
N SER A 134 5.14 -0.50 -21.97
CA SER A 134 6.15 0.46 -22.45
C SER A 134 7.52 -0.17 -22.77
N GLU A 135 7.77 -1.39 -22.28
CA GLU A 135 9.00 -2.16 -22.54
C GLU A 135 8.93 -2.96 -23.87
N ARG A 136 7.74 -3.14 -24.44
CA ARG A 136 7.49 -3.89 -25.69
C ARG A 136 7.60 -2.99 -26.92
#